data_AF-A0A4Y3KW75-F1
#
_entry.id   AF-A0A4Y3KW75-F1
#
_cell.length_a   1.000
_cell.length_b   1.000
_cell.length_c   1.000
_cell.angle_alpha   90.00
_cell.angle_beta   90.00
_cell.angle_gamma   90.00
#
_symmetry.space_group_name_H-M   'P 1'
#
loop_
_entity.id
_entity.type
_entity.pdbx_description
1 polymer ?
#
loop_
_entity_poly.entity_id
_entity_poly.type
_entity_poly.pdbx_seq_one_letter_code
_entity_poly.pdbx_strand_id
1 'polypeptide(L)'
;MRAIWKGAVAFGLVNVPVKLYAATGEHEVPLHQVHRDDGGRIRYRKVCSVCGETIQFSDIAKGYETDEGELVVLTDQDLAELPLATEREISVVEFVPAEQVDPILLAKTYYLEPEKTSAKPYALLREALEASDRMAVVKVALRQRESMAVLRVRDNVICLQTLLWPDEVREADFPILDTDVTVRPQELAMASSLVESLAGDFDPSGFEDSYQAALEALIEAKVSSGSTRQVPATAAKDESTGGEVVDLLAALQRSVEKARAGRGGAAADTEEATEETSPAKRARASSSDEDGDPGAGRKPAAKRASKASASAKDDAPAASTRSRRAKADDDGEPAAPKKRASTARSGAAKEPAKAASRRRAS
;
A
#
# COMPACT_ATOMS: atom_id res chain seq x y z
N MET A 1 -16.87 6.57 -12.72
CA MET A 1 -16.21 6.03 -11.51
C MET A 1 -15.52 4.71 -11.87
N ARG A 2 -14.31 4.42 -11.37
CA ARG A 2 -13.57 3.16 -11.65
C ARG A 2 -13.58 2.27 -10.41
N ALA A 3 -13.93 0.99 -10.57
CA ALA A 3 -13.87 0.03 -9.47
C ALA A 3 -12.42 -0.21 -9.07
N ILE A 4 -12.14 -0.16 -7.76
CA ILE A 4 -10.81 -0.33 -7.17
C ILE A 4 -10.63 -1.76 -6.68
N TRP A 5 -11.70 -2.37 -6.16
CA TRP A 5 -11.73 -3.74 -5.63
C TRP A 5 -13.08 -4.41 -5.95
N LYS A 6 -13.11 -5.74 -5.93
CA LYS A 6 -14.31 -6.57 -6.05
C LYS A 6 -14.23 -7.71 -5.05
N GLY A 7 -15.37 -8.08 -4.50
CA GLY A 7 -15.49 -9.19 -3.54
C GLY A 7 -16.93 -9.32 -3.06
N ALA A 8 -17.12 -9.76 -1.83
CA ALA A 8 -18.44 -9.82 -1.20
C ALA A 8 -18.44 -9.26 0.21
N VAL A 9 -19.57 -8.73 0.67
CA VAL A 9 -19.84 -8.55 2.11
C VAL A 9 -20.39 -9.85 2.66
N ALA A 10 -19.76 -10.39 3.69
CA ALA A 10 -20.17 -11.62 4.35
C ALA A 10 -20.63 -11.35 5.80
N PHE A 11 -21.83 -11.80 6.15
CA PHE A 11 -22.33 -11.80 7.53
C PHE A 11 -23.02 -13.12 7.84
N GLY A 12 -22.36 -13.95 8.67
CA GLY A 12 -22.83 -15.28 9.05
C GLY A 12 -22.99 -16.23 7.85
N LEU A 13 -24.21 -16.31 7.32
CA LEU A 13 -24.57 -17.17 6.18
C LEU A 13 -24.94 -16.38 4.91
N VAL A 14 -24.94 -15.05 4.96
CA VAL A 14 -25.30 -14.20 3.82
C VAL A 14 -24.02 -13.64 3.19
N ASN A 15 -23.88 -13.85 1.88
CA ASN A 15 -22.78 -13.35 1.05
C ASN A 15 -23.36 -12.42 -0.04
N VAL A 16 -22.86 -11.18 -0.10
CA VAL A 16 -23.38 -10.13 -0.99
C VAL A 16 -22.25 -9.61 -1.89
N PRO A 17 -22.10 -10.16 -3.11
CA PRO A 17 -21.17 -9.66 -4.13
C PRO A 17 -21.32 -8.16 -4.42
N VAL A 18 -20.19 -7.45 -4.35
CA VAL A 18 -20.07 -6.00 -4.43
C VAL A 18 -18.81 -5.56 -5.18
N LYS A 19 -18.86 -4.36 -5.77
CA LYS A 19 -17.71 -3.63 -6.31
C LYS A 19 -17.49 -2.36 -5.48
N LEU A 20 -16.23 -2.04 -5.22
CA LEU A 20 -15.84 -0.96 -4.30
C LEU A 20 -15.15 0.16 -5.08
N TYR A 21 -15.63 1.39 -4.89
CA TYR A 21 -15.21 2.61 -5.59
C TYR A 21 -14.80 3.69 -4.59
N ALA A 22 -13.83 4.54 -4.89
CA ALA A 22 -13.54 5.70 -4.03
C ALA A 22 -14.73 6.67 -4.01
N ALA A 23 -15.13 7.11 -2.82
CA ALA A 23 -16.15 8.15 -2.62
C ALA A 23 -15.54 9.56 -2.64
N THR A 24 -14.29 9.68 -2.21
CA THR A 24 -13.50 10.93 -2.19
C THR A 24 -12.54 11.01 -3.37
N GLY A 25 -12.30 12.22 -3.87
CA GLY A 25 -11.21 12.54 -4.81
C GLY A 25 -10.44 13.76 -4.31
N GLU A 26 -9.20 13.90 -4.77
CA GLU A 26 -8.34 15.07 -4.52
C GLU A 26 -8.55 16.10 -5.66
N HIS A 27 -8.68 17.40 -5.33
CA HIS A 27 -9.01 18.46 -6.29
C HIS A 27 -7.80 19.34 -6.67
N GLU A 28 -6.63 18.72 -6.85
CA GLU A 28 -5.40 19.43 -7.21
C GLU A 28 -5.26 19.66 -8.72
N VAL A 29 -4.79 20.85 -9.11
CA VAL A 29 -4.34 21.13 -10.48
C VAL A 29 -3.09 20.27 -10.77
N PRO A 30 -3.09 19.38 -11.78
CA PRO A 30 -2.03 18.40 -11.98
C PRO A 30 -0.75 19.04 -12.53
N LEU A 31 0.12 19.49 -11.63
CA LEU A 31 1.43 20.04 -11.97
C LEU A 31 2.44 18.92 -12.28
N HIS A 32 3.30 19.17 -13.26
CA HIS A 32 4.37 18.25 -13.65
C HIS A 32 5.75 18.89 -13.44
N GLN A 33 6.68 18.13 -12.85
CA GLN A 33 8.05 18.59 -12.71
C GLN A 33 8.73 18.73 -14.08
N VAL A 34 9.29 19.92 -14.31
CA VAL A 34 10.04 20.27 -15.50
C VAL A 34 11.38 20.89 -15.10
N HIS A 35 12.41 20.66 -15.92
CA HIS A 35 13.66 21.38 -15.81
C HIS A 35 13.43 22.87 -16.11
N ARG A 36 13.95 23.75 -15.25
CA ARG A 36 13.58 25.18 -15.21
C ARG A 36 13.95 25.92 -16.50
N ASP A 37 15.09 25.58 -17.10
CA ASP A 37 15.72 26.40 -18.13
C ASP A 37 15.24 26.03 -19.56
N ASP A 38 14.74 24.80 -19.76
CA ASP A 38 14.25 24.30 -21.04
C ASP A 38 12.77 23.86 -21.04
N GLY A 39 12.14 23.58 -19.89
CA GLY A 39 10.77 23.06 -19.77
C GLY A 39 10.63 21.54 -19.98
N GLY A 40 11.73 20.80 -20.09
CA GLY A 40 11.76 19.36 -20.31
C GLY A 40 11.25 18.57 -19.10
N ARG A 41 10.42 17.54 -19.33
CA ARG A 41 9.88 16.67 -18.27
C ARG A 41 11.00 15.92 -17.54
N ILE A 42 11.05 16.05 -16.22
CA ILE A 42 11.96 15.27 -15.38
C ILE A 42 11.58 13.78 -15.44
N ARG A 43 12.59 12.90 -15.51
CA ARG A 43 12.43 11.44 -15.45
C ARG A 43 13.35 10.86 -14.38
N TYR A 44 12.79 10.09 -13.46
CA TYR A 44 13.56 9.39 -12.43
C TYR A 44 14.09 8.06 -12.93
N ARG A 45 15.25 7.64 -12.41
CA ARG A 45 15.80 6.29 -12.54
C ARG A 45 16.04 5.75 -11.13
N LYS A 46 15.69 4.49 -10.90
CA LYS A 46 15.98 3.79 -9.64
C LYS A 46 17.35 3.15 -9.80
N VAL A 47 18.28 3.45 -8.90
CA VAL A 47 19.67 3.00 -9.00
C VAL A 47 20.03 2.29 -7.70
N CYS A 48 20.62 1.10 -7.79
CA CYS A 48 21.08 0.36 -6.61
C CYS A 48 22.33 1.02 -6.03
N SER A 49 22.35 1.28 -4.73
CA SER A 49 23.49 1.87 -4.02
C SER A 49 24.73 0.96 -3.97
N VAL A 50 24.55 -0.36 -4.11
CA VAL A 50 25.63 -1.35 -3.98
C VAL A 50 26.34 -1.61 -5.32
N CYS A 51 25.61 -1.82 -6.43
CA CYS A 51 26.20 -2.07 -7.75
C CYS A 51 26.21 -0.85 -8.69
N GLY A 52 25.46 0.23 -8.39
CA GLY A 52 25.36 1.41 -9.25
C GLY A 52 24.48 1.22 -10.50
N GLU A 53 23.86 0.05 -10.67
CA GLU A 53 23.03 -0.27 -11.84
C GLU A 53 21.63 0.34 -11.75
N THR A 54 21.01 0.62 -12.91
CA THR A 54 19.61 1.09 -12.98
C THR A 54 18.67 -0.11 -12.97
N ILE A 55 17.86 -0.24 -11.93
CA ILE A 55 17.02 -1.41 -11.65
C ILE A 55 15.58 -1.18 -12.15
N GLN A 56 14.94 -2.19 -12.75
CA GLN A 56 13.53 -2.07 -13.15
C GLN A 56 12.60 -2.30 -11.96
N PHE A 57 11.31 -1.95 -12.11
CA PHE A 57 10.37 -2.08 -10.98
C PHE A 57 10.06 -3.55 -10.61
N SER A 58 10.18 -4.48 -11.55
CA SER A 58 10.05 -5.92 -11.32
C SER A 58 11.12 -6.51 -10.40
N ASP A 59 12.29 -5.86 -10.33
CA ASP A 59 13.49 -6.42 -9.72
C ASP A 59 13.76 -5.79 -8.32
N ILE A 60 12.75 -5.09 -7.78
CA ILE A 60 12.83 -4.38 -6.49
C ILE A 60 11.94 -5.10 -5.46
N ALA A 61 12.58 -5.98 -4.70
CA ALA A 61 12.02 -6.54 -3.47
C ALA A 61 11.95 -5.48 -2.34
N LYS A 62 11.24 -5.81 -1.25
CA LYS A 62 11.23 -4.99 -0.02
C LYS A 62 12.31 -5.50 0.94
N GLY A 63 12.96 -4.59 1.67
CA GLY A 63 13.91 -4.95 2.73
C GLY A 63 13.31 -4.72 4.11
N TYR A 64 13.67 -5.56 5.07
CA TYR A 64 13.46 -5.36 6.51
C TYR A 64 14.78 -5.61 7.24
N GLU A 65 15.25 -4.63 8.00
CA GLU A 65 16.45 -4.77 8.84
C GLU A 65 16.03 -5.21 10.24
N THR A 66 16.67 -6.27 10.77
CA THR A 66 16.43 -6.76 12.13
C THR A 66 17.17 -5.90 13.16
N ASP A 67 16.76 -5.99 14.44
CA ASP A 67 17.46 -5.34 15.56
C ASP A 67 18.92 -5.83 15.73
N GLU A 68 19.25 -6.99 15.14
CA GLU A 68 20.59 -7.58 15.10
C GLU A 68 21.43 -7.09 13.90
N GLY A 69 20.83 -6.30 12.99
CA GLY A 69 21.49 -5.72 11.81
C GLY A 69 21.48 -6.61 10.57
N GLU A 70 20.66 -7.66 10.52
CA GLU A 70 20.52 -8.52 9.34
C GLU A 70 19.42 -8.00 8.40
N LEU A 71 19.67 -8.03 7.08
CA LEU A 71 18.71 -7.60 6.07
C LEU A 71 17.92 -8.80 5.52
N VAL A 72 16.64 -8.88 5.90
CA VAL A 72 15.67 -9.81 5.30
C VAL A 72 15.12 -9.19 4.01
N VAL A 73 15.23 -9.91 2.91
CA VAL A 73 14.66 -9.52 1.61
C VAL A 73 13.33 -10.24 1.41
N LEU A 74 12.26 -9.48 1.18
CA LEU A 74 10.89 -9.94 0.98
C LEU A 74 10.46 -9.67 -0.47
N THR A 75 10.31 -10.71 -1.26
CA THR A 75 9.84 -10.65 -2.64
C THR A 75 8.31 -10.51 -2.71
N ASP A 76 7.77 -10.15 -3.88
CA ASP A 76 6.32 -10.18 -4.10
C ASP A 76 5.71 -11.60 -4.03
N GLN A 77 6.52 -12.67 -4.07
CA GLN A 77 6.04 -14.05 -3.85
C GLN A 77 5.83 -14.32 -2.35
N ASP A 78 6.83 -14.01 -1.52
CA ASP A 78 6.75 -14.17 -0.05
C ASP A 78 5.55 -13.39 0.53
N LEU A 79 5.28 -12.22 -0.05
CA LEU A 79 4.15 -11.36 0.32
C LEU A 79 2.78 -11.86 -0.19
N ALA A 80 2.77 -12.68 -1.24
CA ALA A 80 1.56 -13.28 -1.80
C ALA A 80 1.17 -14.60 -1.11
N GLU A 81 2.13 -15.28 -0.46
CA GLU A 81 1.86 -16.47 0.37
C GLU A 81 1.30 -16.12 1.77
N LEU A 82 1.28 -14.83 2.15
CA LEU A 82 0.71 -14.38 3.42
C LEU A 82 -0.80 -14.71 3.50
N PRO A 83 -1.28 -15.41 4.54
CA PRO A 83 -2.66 -15.90 4.63
C PRO A 83 -3.67 -14.80 5.00
N LEU A 84 -3.97 -13.91 4.05
CA LEU A 84 -5.02 -12.90 4.16
C LEU A 84 -6.40 -13.55 3.96
N ALA A 85 -7.00 -14.02 5.07
CA ALA A 85 -8.33 -14.64 5.08
C ALA A 85 -9.46 -13.76 4.46
N THR A 86 -9.23 -12.46 4.34
CA THR A 86 -10.17 -11.45 3.81
C THR A 86 -9.86 -10.99 2.38
N GLU A 87 -8.98 -11.66 1.61
CA GLU A 87 -8.49 -11.23 0.27
C GLU A 87 -9.57 -10.63 -0.65
N ARG A 88 -10.76 -11.25 -0.67
CA ARG A 88 -11.93 -10.86 -1.48
C ARG A 88 -13.24 -10.81 -0.67
N GLU A 89 -13.12 -10.68 0.65
CA GLU A 89 -14.27 -10.65 1.56
C GLU A 89 -14.19 -9.46 2.53
N ILE A 90 -15.30 -8.73 2.63
CA ILE A 90 -15.59 -7.79 3.71
C ILE A 90 -16.34 -8.59 4.76
N SER A 91 -15.62 -9.10 5.76
CA SER A 91 -16.17 -9.98 6.79
C SER A 91 -16.71 -9.14 7.96
N VAL A 92 -18.00 -9.27 8.26
CA VAL A 92 -18.67 -8.51 9.32
C VAL A 92 -18.37 -9.13 10.69
N VAL A 93 -17.82 -8.31 11.59
CA VAL A 93 -17.44 -8.71 12.96
C VAL A 93 -18.60 -8.42 13.92
N GLU A 94 -19.13 -7.20 13.93
CA GLU A 94 -20.16 -6.76 14.88
C GLU A 94 -20.95 -5.52 14.38
N PHE A 95 -21.98 -5.09 15.12
CA PHE A 95 -22.86 -3.96 14.76
C PHE A 95 -22.99 -2.95 15.91
N VAL A 96 -22.25 -1.84 15.80
CA VAL A 96 -22.13 -0.79 16.83
C VAL A 96 -23.00 0.44 16.49
N PRO A 97 -23.51 1.18 17.50
CA PRO A 97 -24.07 2.52 17.28
C PRO A 97 -23.04 3.47 16.67
N ALA A 98 -23.48 4.44 15.88
CA ALA A 98 -22.59 5.41 15.23
C ALA A 98 -21.68 6.17 16.22
N GLU A 99 -22.22 6.53 17.39
CA GLU A 99 -21.52 7.27 18.47
C GLU A 99 -20.34 6.51 19.10
N GLN A 100 -20.21 5.20 18.89
CA GLN A 100 -19.08 4.42 19.41
C GLN A 100 -17.85 4.44 18.50
N VAL A 101 -17.97 4.98 17.28
CA VAL A 101 -16.88 5.08 16.32
C VAL A 101 -16.35 6.52 16.34
N ASP A 102 -15.27 6.74 17.11
CA ASP A 102 -14.63 8.06 17.20
C ASP A 102 -14.22 8.56 15.79
N PRO A 103 -14.63 9.78 15.39
CA PRO A 103 -14.22 10.38 14.13
C PRO A 103 -12.70 10.40 13.86
N ILE A 104 -11.85 10.37 14.90
CA ILE A 104 -10.38 10.31 14.75
C ILE A 104 -9.91 9.02 14.05
N LEU A 105 -10.68 7.94 14.15
CA LEU A 105 -10.38 6.66 13.49
C LEU A 105 -10.78 6.67 12.00
N LEU A 106 -11.61 7.62 11.55
CA LEU A 106 -12.23 7.58 10.23
C LEU A 106 -11.27 8.05 9.12
N ALA A 107 -10.77 7.11 8.31
CA ALA A 107 -9.96 7.39 7.13
C ALA A 107 -10.81 7.40 5.83
N LYS A 108 -10.29 6.79 4.75
CA LYS A 108 -10.85 6.92 3.39
C LYS A 108 -12.25 6.28 3.25
N THR A 109 -13.13 6.96 2.52
CA THR A 109 -14.51 6.51 2.25
C THR A 109 -14.65 5.94 0.84
N TYR A 110 -15.43 4.87 0.73
CA TYR A 110 -15.68 4.12 -0.50
C TYR A 110 -17.17 3.79 -0.64
N TYR A 111 -17.70 3.81 -1.87
CA TYR A 111 -19.05 3.35 -2.18
C TYR A 111 -19.05 1.88 -2.59
N LEU A 112 -20.05 1.13 -2.12
CA LEU A 112 -20.30 -0.27 -2.49
C LEU A 112 -21.45 -0.35 -3.50
N GLU A 113 -21.17 -0.80 -4.71
CA GLU A 113 -22.16 -1.14 -5.74
C GLU A 113 -22.46 -2.65 -5.69
N PRO A 114 -23.71 -3.12 -5.52
CA PRO A 114 -24.02 -4.53 -5.61
C PRO A 114 -23.88 -5.07 -7.04
N GLU A 115 -23.54 -6.35 -7.18
CA GLU A 115 -23.71 -7.01 -8.48
C GLU A 115 -25.20 -7.30 -8.77
N LYS A 116 -25.56 -7.45 -10.06
CA LYS A 116 -26.97 -7.51 -10.51
C LYS A 116 -27.77 -8.66 -9.86
N THR A 117 -27.11 -9.76 -9.53
CA THR A 117 -27.65 -10.93 -8.83
C THR A 117 -27.86 -10.70 -7.33
N SER A 118 -27.25 -9.67 -6.76
CA SER A 118 -27.09 -9.44 -5.32
C SER A 118 -27.84 -8.20 -4.80
N ALA A 119 -28.56 -7.50 -5.68
CA ALA A 119 -29.29 -6.27 -5.36
C ALA A 119 -30.32 -6.44 -4.21
N LYS A 120 -31.04 -7.57 -4.14
CA LYS A 120 -32.02 -7.81 -3.06
C LYS A 120 -31.34 -8.06 -1.69
N PRO A 121 -30.34 -8.95 -1.56
CA PRO A 121 -29.54 -9.05 -0.32
C PRO A 121 -28.88 -7.72 0.10
N TYR A 122 -28.37 -6.93 -0.85
CA TYR A 122 -27.80 -5.61 -0.58
C TYR A 122 -28.83 -4.62 -0.04
N ALA A 123 -30.01 -4.52 -0.67
CA ALA A 123 -31.09 -3.65 -0.20
C ALA A 123 -31.56 -4.03 1.20
N LEU A 124 -31.68 -5.33 1.48
CA LEU A 124 -32.03 -5.84 2.81
C LEU A 124 -30.96 -5.48 3.87
N LEU A 125 -29.67 -5.57 3.53
CA LEU A 125 -28.58 -5.14 4.43
C LEU A 125 -28.60 -3.63 4.67
N ARG A 126 -28.84 -2.83 3.62
CA ARG A 126 -28.99 -1.37 3.71
C ARG A 126 -30.14 -0.99 4.64
N GLU A 127 -31.32 -1.57 4.42
CA GLU A 127 -32.53 -1.32 5.24
C GLU A 127 -32.36 -1.82 6.68
N ALA A 128 -31.65 -2.92 6.91
CA ALA A 128 -31.35 -3.40 8.27
C ALA A 128 -30.39 -2.48 9.04
N LEU A 129 -29.35 -1.93 8.38
CA LEU A 129 -28.45 -0.94 8.99
C LEU A 129 -29.19 0.37 9.30
N GLU A 130 -29.95 0.88 8.32
CA GLU A 130 -30.75 2.11 8.42
C GLU A 130 -31.82 2.02 9.52
N ALA A 131 -32.58 0.91 9.59
CA ALA A 131 -33.63 0.72 10.58
C ALA A 131 -33.15 0.32 11.98
N SER A 132 -31.85 0.02 12.16
CA SER A 132 -31.27 -0.31 13.47
C SER A 132 -30.31 0.75 14.04
N ASP A 133 -30.09 1.83 13.29
CA ASP A 133 -29.17 2.94 13.57
C ASP A 133 -27.76 2.48 13.97
N ARG A 134 -27.18 1.62 13.13
CA ARG A 134 -25.89 0.95 13.39
C ARG A 134 -24.95 0.99 12.21
N MET A 135 -23.66 1.03 12.51
CA MET A 135 -22.59 0.69 11.60
C MET A 135 -22.17 -0.76 11.82
N ALA A 136 -21.85 -1.49 10.75
CA ALA A 136 -21.19 -2.79 10.89
C ALA A 136 -19.67 -2.60 10.93
N VAL A 137 -19.00 -3.08 11.98
CA VAL A 137 -17.53 -3.16 12.01
C VAL A 137 -17.10 -4.35 11.17
N VAL A 138 -16.16 -4.14 10.25
CA VAL A 138 -15.75 -5.15 9.26
C VAL A 138 -14.23 -5.21 9.13
N LYS A 139 -13.74 -6.39 8.71
CA LYS A 139 -12.37 -6.59 8.22
C LYS A 139 -12.40 -6.75 6.70
N VAL A 140 -11.46 -6.12 6.00
CA VAL A 140 -11.34 -6.19 4.54
C VAL A 140 -9.86 -6.17 4.11
N ALA A 141 -9.47 -7.02 3.17
CA ALA A 141 -8.17 -6.91 2.53
C ALA A 141 -8.20 -5.91 1.37
N LEU A 142 -7.48 -4.80 1.52
CA LEU A 142 -7.29 -3.81 0.47
C LEU A 142 -5.85 -3.92 -0.07
N ARG A 143 -5.73 -4.45 -1.29
CA ARG A 143 -4.48 -4.71 -2.02
C ARG A 143 -3.57 -5.78 -1.38
N GLN A 144 -2.78 -5.40 -0.38
CA GLN A 144 -1.75 -6.24 0.28
C GLN A 144 -1.84 -6.16 1.82
N ARG A 145 -2.89 -5.55 2.38
CA ARG A 145 -3.09 -5.41 3.83
C ARG A 145 -4.55 -5.66 4.18
N GLU A 146 -4.79 -6.37 5.28
CA GLU A 146 -6.07 -6.29 5.98
C GLU A 146 -6.19 -4.90 6.63
N SER A 147 -7.40 -4.38 6.71
CA SER A 147 -7.73 -3.14 7.41
C SER A 147 -9.09 -3.28 8.07
N MET A 148 -9.24 -2.63 9.23
CA MET A 148 -10.56 -2.41 9.82
C MET A 148 -11.32 -1.37 8.99
N ALA A 149 -12.64 -1.49 8.95
CA ALA A 149 -13.52 -0.50 8.35
C ALA A 149 -14.90 -0.55 9.03
N VAL A 150 -15.73 0.44 8.74
CA VAL A 150 -17.16 0.43 9.06
C VAL A 150 -18.01 0.48 7.79
N LEU A 151 -19.10 -0.30 7.78
CA LEU A 151 -20.18 -0.15 6.82
C LEU A 151 -21.27 0.71 7.43
N ARG A 152 -21.60 1.82 6.76
CA ARG A 152 -22.70 2.72 7.15
C ARG A 152 -23.54 3.09 5.94
N VAL A 153 -24.84 3.31 6.14
CA VAL A 153 -25.71 3.80 5.07
C VAL A 153 -25.49 5.30 4.88
N ARG A 154 -25.49 5.74 3.62
CA ARG A 154 -25.65 7.14 3.24
C ARG A 154 -26.58 7.18 2.03
N ASP A 155 -27.70 7.87 2.18
CA ASP A 155 -28.76 7.91 1.16
C ASP A 155 -29.14 6.46 0.75
N ASN A 156 -29.17 6.15 -0.55
CA ASN A 156 -29.49 4.79 -1.03
C ASN A 156 -28.26 3.86 -1.18
N VAL A 157 -27.11 4.18 -0.57
CA VAL A 157 -25.82 3.48 -0.78
C VAL A 157 -25.15 3.10 0.54
N ILE A 158 -24.64 1.88 0.63
CA ILE A 158 -23.73 1.47 1.72
C ILE A 158 -22.33 2.02 1.42
N CYS A 159 -21.81 2.83 2.33
CA CYS A 159 -20.45 3.31 2.33
C CYS A 159 -19.57 2.40 3.20
N LEU A 160 -18.41 1.99 2.67
CA LEU A 160 -17.32 1.43 3.47
C LEU A 160 -16.35 2.56 3.80
N GLN A 161 -16.09 2.81 5.08
CA GLN A 161 -15.13 3.81 5.53
C GLN A 161 -14.04 3.10 6.33
N THR A 162 -12.80 3.10 5.83
CA THR A 162 -11.67 2.43 6.49
C THR A 162 -11.35 3.10 7.82
N LEU A 163 -11.04 2.31 8.83
CA LEU A 163 -10.54 2.80 10.11
C LEU A 163 -9.01 2.77 10.13
N LEU A 164 -8.42 3.71 10.88
CA LEU A 164 -7.08 3.56 11.43
C LEU A 164 -7.08 2.49 12.52
N TRP A 165 -5.95 1.81 12.72
CA TRP A 165 -5.77 0.95 13.90
C TRP A 165 -5.52 1.81 15.15
N PRO A 166 -5.87 1.33 16.37
CA PRO A 166 -5.68 2.11 17.61
C PRO A 166 -4.22 2.56 17.85
N ASP A 167 -3.24 1.76 17.40
CA ASP A 167 -1.81 2.06 17.46
C ASP A 167 -1.31 3.05 16.38
N GLU A 168 -2.11 3.33 15.34
CA GLU A 168 -1.84 4.39 14.37
C GLU A 168 -2.29 5.78 14.89
N VAL A 169 -3.14 5.81 15.92
CA VAL A 169 -3.57 7.05 16.61
C VAL A 169 -2.54 7.44 17.66
N ARG A 170 -2.07 8.69 17.63
CA ARG A 170 -1.15 9.22 18.65
C ARG A 170 -1.93 9.76 19.85
N GLU A 171 -1.49 9.41 21.05
CA GLU A 171 -1.98 10.02 22.28
C GLU A 171 -1.58 11.50 22.37
N ALA A 172 -2.44 12.31 23.01
CA ALA A 172 -2.28 13.76 23.10
C ALA A 172 -1.52 14.17 24.39
N ASP A 173 -0.25 13.80 24.50
CA ASP A 173 0.63 14.18 25.62
C ASP A 173 1.01 15.67 25.53
N PHE A 174 0.25 16.51 26.24
CA PHE A 174 0.47 17.96 26.32
C PHE A 174 0.38 18.44 27.79
N PRO A 175 1.50 18.44 28.55
CA PRO A 175 1.51 18.74 30.00
C PRO A 175 0.98 20.11 30.43
N ILE A 176 0.69 21.01 29.49
CA ILE A 176 -0.01 22.28 29.75
C ILE A 176 -1.51 22.07 30.06
N LEU A 177 -2.11 20.99 29.56
CA LEU A 177 -3.52 20.65 29.77
C LEU A 177 -3.80 20.12 31.19
N ASP A 178 -2.77 19.58 31.87
CA ASP A 178 -2.84 19.17 33.29
C ASP A 178 -2.76 20.36 34.27
N THR A 179 -2.59 21.59 33.76
CA THR A 179 -2.53 22.80 34.60
C THR A 179 -3.94 23.23 35.01
N ASP A 180 -4.20 23.32 36.31
CA ASP A 180 -5.47 23.83 36.84
C ASP A 180 -5.64 25.32 36.48
N VAL A 181 -6.58 25.60 35.57
CA VAL A 181 -6.92 26.96 35.08
C VAL A 181 -8.38 27.27 35.41
N THR A 182 -8.59 28.05 36.48
CA THR A 182 -9.91 28.50 36.91
C THR A 182 -10.50 29.55 35.94
N VAL A 183 -11.48 29.14 35.12
CA VAL A 183 -12.27 30.05 34.27
C VAL A 183 -13.37 30.73 35.08
N ARG A 184 -13.52 32.06 35.00
CA ARG A 184 -14.58 32.77 35.73
C ARG A 184 -15.93 32.71 34.98
N PRO A 185 -17.08 32.61 35.67
CA PRO A 185 -18.39 32.52 35.01
C PRO A 185 -18.71 33.66 34.04
N GLN A 186 -18.23 34.87 34.30
CA GLN A 186 -18.42 36.03 33.40
C GLN A 186 -17.61 35.91 32.10
N GLU A 187 -16.42 35.29 32.16
CA GLU A 187 -15.57 35.06 30.99
C GLU A 187 -16.15 33.93 30.13
N LEU A 188 -16.63 32.85 30.78
CA LEU A 188 -17.34 31.77 30.10
C LEU A 188 -18.60 32.28 29.41
N ALA A 189 -19.44 33.07 30.10
CA ALA A 189 -20.65 33.64 29.50
C ALA A 189 -20.35 34.58 28.31
N MET A 190 -19.27 35.37 28.40
CA MET A 190 -18.83 36.20 27.28
C MET A 190 -18.37 35.34 26.09
N ALA A 191 -17.57 34.31 26.33
CA ALA A 191 -17.12 33.38 25.30
C ALA A 191 -18.29 32.62 24.64
N SER A 192 -19.26 32.13 25.43
CA SER A 192 -20.48 31.52 24.91
C SER A 192 -21.26 32.47 24.00
N SER A 193 -21.43 33.74 24.40
CA SER A 193 -22.15 34.72 23.56
C SER A 193 -21.45 35.01 22.23
N LEU A 194 -20.11 34.92 22.19
CA LEU A 194 -19.35 35.03 20.94
C LEU A 194 -19.53 33.79 20.06
N VAL A 195 -19.48 32.59 20.62
CA VAL A 195 -19.75 31.33 19.90
C VAL A 195 -21.17 31.32 19.32
N GLU A 196 -22.17 31.70 20.11
CA GLU A 196 -23.57 31.83 19.67
C GLU A 196 -23.73 32.87 18.55
N SER A 197 -23.00 34.00 18.62
CA SER A 197 -23.04 35.04 17.57
C SER A 197 -22.39 34.64 16.24
N LEU A 198 -21.60 33.57 16.23
CA LEU A 198 -20.90 33.03 15.05
C LEU A 198 -21.45 31.65 14.63
N ALA A 199 -22.49 31.14 15.31
CA ALA A 199 -23.13 29.88 14.99
C ALA A 199 -24.06 30.00 13.77
N GLY A 200 -24.11 28.95 12.95
CA GLY A 200 -24.97 28.86 11.78
C GLY A 200 -24.89 27.48 11.12
N ASP A 201 -25.75 27.24 10.13
CA ASP A 201 -25.78 25.98 9.39
C ASP A 201 -24.54 25.82 8.51
N PHE A 202 -23.93 24.63 8.53
CA PHE A 202 -22.75 24.32 7.71
C PHE A 202 -23.14 23.83 6.31
N ASP A 203 -23.07 24.72 5.32
CA ASP A 203 -23.15 24.39 3.89
C ASP A 203 -21.73 24.32 3.30
N PRO A 204 -21.21 23.13 2.91
CA PRO A 204 -19.92 22.99 2.27
C PRO A 204 -19.79 23.74 0.93
N SER A 205 -20.90 24.01 0.24
CA SER A 205 -20.88 24.66 -1.09
C SER A 205 -20.60 26.16 -1.05
N GLY A 206 -20.62 26.78 0.14
CA GLY A 206 -20.17 28.16 0.36
C GLY A 206 -18.66 28.34 0.51
N PHE A 207 -17.86 27.27 0.41
CA PHE A 207 -16.41 27.29 0.61
C PHE A 207 -15.67 26.95 -0.69
N GLU A 208 -14.71 27.78 -1.09
CA GLU A 208 -13.87 27.60 -2.28
C GLU A 208 -12.39 27.42 -1.90
N ASP A 209 -11.64 26.64 -2.69
CA ASP A 209 -10.18 26.56 -2.56
C ASP A 209 -9.54 27.83 -3.15
N SER A 210 -9.34 28.81 -2.27
CA SER A 210 -8.66 30.08 -2.60
C SER A 210 -7.21 29.92 -3.08
N TYR A 211 -6.51 28.82 -2.74
CA TYR A 211 -5.18 28.53 -3.26
C TYR A 211 -5.26 28.01 -4.70
N GLN A 212 -6.21 27.11 -4.99
CA GLN A 212 -6.48 26.66 -6.36
C GLN A 212 -6.87 27.84 -7.26
N ALA A 213 -7.80 28.68 -6.82
CA ALA A 213 -8.22 29.86 -7.56
C ALA A 213 -7.06 30.84 -7.83
N ALA A 214 -6.18 31.06 -6.84
CA ALA A 214 -4.97 31.86 -7.01
C ALA A 214 -3.93 31.22 -7.95
N LEU A 215 -3.81 29.88 -7.94
CA LEU A 215 -2.93 29.13 -8.84
C LEU A 215 -3.42 29.19 -10.29
N GLU A 216 -4.72 29.03 -10.52
CA GLU A 216 -5.34 29.15 -11.85
C GLU A 216 -5.21 30.58 -12.39
N ALA A 217 -5.47 31.60 -11.57
CA ALA A 217 -5.24 33.00 -11.95
C ALA A 217 -3.76 33.28 -12.28
N LEU A 218 -2.80 32.68 -11.56
CA LEU A 218 -1.37 32.79 -11.85
C LEU A 218 -0.96 32.07 -13.14
N ILE A 219 -1.61 30.95 -13.47
CA ILE A 219 -1.43 30.24 -14.74
C ILE A 219 -1.97 31.09 -15.89
N GLU A 220 -3.20 31.59 -15.79
CA GLU A 220 -3.82 32.41 -16.84
C GLU A 220 -3.08 33.74 -17.04
N ALA A 221 -2.58 34.38 -15.98
CA ALA A 221 -1.71 35.55 -16.08
C ALA A 221 -0.39 35.26 -16.84
N LYS A 222 0.16 34.04 -16.72
CA LYS A 222 1.34 33.61 -17.50
C LYS A 222 1.00 33.22 -18.94
N VAL A 223 -0.19 32.68 -19.19
CA VAL A 223 -0.68 32.40 -20.55
C VAL A 223 -0.92 33.70 -21.32
N SER A 224 -1.75 34.59 -20.77
CA SER A 224 -2.12 35.88 -21.36
C SER A 224 -0.95 36.86 -21.51
N SER A 225 0.04 36.87 -20.61
CA SER A 225 1.27 37.67 -20.78
C SER A 225 2.26 37.11 -21.81
N GLY A 226 1.96 35.97 -22.45
CA GLY A 226 2.88 35.30 -23.36
C GLY A 226 4.08 34.64 -22.67
N SER A 227 4.07 34.53 -21.34
CA SER A 227 5.12 33.90 -20.52
C SER A 227 5.10 32.35 -20.59
N THR A 228 4.82 31.81 -21.77
CA THR A 228 4.72 30.38 -22.05
C THR A 228 5.87 29.90 -22.92
N ARG A 229 6.13 28.59 -22.88
CA ARG A 229 7.10 27.93 -23.75
C ARG A 229 6.39 26.82 -24.50
N GLN A 230 6.75 26.59 -25.76
CA GLN A 230 6.38 25.36 -26.44
C GLN A 230 6.92 24.17 -25.63
N VAL A 231 6.10 23.15 -25.43
CA VAL A 231 6.51 21.91 -24.74
C VAL A 231 7.67 21.30 -25.53
N PRO A 232 8.86 21.10 -24.95
CA PRO A 232 9.97 20.50 -25.68
C PRO A 232 9.59 19.11 -26.18
N ALA A 233 9.80 18.86 -27.46
CA ALA A 233 9.74 17.50 -27.99
C ALA A 233 10.74 16.65 -27.19
N THR A 234 10.24 15.68 -26.42
CA THR A 234 11.12 14.82 -25.63
C THR A 234 12.01 14.05 -26.59
N ALA A 235 13.32 14.35 -26.56
CA ALA A 235 14.29 13.66 -27.39
C ALA A 235 14.15 12.14 -27.19
N ALA A 236 13.69 11.46 -28.24
CA ALA A 236 13.66 10.02 -28.29
C ALA A 236 15.12 9.55 -28.38
N LYS A 237 15.71 9.21 -27.22
CA LYS A 237 17.02 8.58 -27.17
C LYS A 237 16.88 7.17 -27.72
N ASP A 238 17.29 7.03 -28.98
CA ASP A 238 17.75 5.82 -29.66
C ASP A 238 17.28 4.49 -29.10
N GLU A 239 16.32 3.85 -29.79
CA GLU A 239 16.26 2.39 -29.85
C GLU A 239 17.38 1.87 -30.77
N SER A 240 18.64 2.09 -30.39
CA SER A 240 19.82 1.66 -31.15
C SER A 240 20.07 0.14 -31.14
N THR A 241 19.12 -0.64 -30.62
CA THR A 241 19.07 -2.11 -30.69
C THR A 241 18.91 -2.65 -32.12
N GLY A 242 18.64 -1.79 -33.11
CA GLY A 242 18.68 -2.16 -34.53
C GLY A 242 20.09 -2.40 -35.11
N GLY A 243 21.16 -1.90 -34.48
CA GLY A 243 22.51 -1.95 -35.06
C GLY A 243 23.16 -3.34 -35.08
N GLU A 244 23.07 -4.07 -33.96
CA GLU A 244 23.79 -5.33 -33.74
C GLU A 244 23.21 -6.50 -34.54
N VAL A 245 21.88 -6.52 -34.72
CA VAL A 245 21.17 -7.59 -35.45
C VAL A 245 21.53 -7.61 -36.94
N VAL A 246 21.86 -6.45 -37.53
CA VAL A 246 22.19 -6.34 -38.96
C VAL A 246 23.55 -6.95 -39.28
N ASP A 247 24.57 -6.77 -38.43
CA ASP A 247 25.88 -7.41 -38.67
C ASP A 247 25.82 -8.92 -38.41
N LEU A 248 25.03 -9.39 -37.43
CA LEU A 248 24.79 -10.83 -37.25
C LEU A 248 24.12 -11.47 -38.47
N LEU A 249 23.15 -10.81 -39.09
CA LEU A 249 22.55 -11.26 -40.36
C LEU A 249 23.57 -11.26 -41.51
N ALA A 250 24.36 -10.19 -41.65
CA ALA A 250 25.39 -10.10 -42.68
C ALA A 250 26.53 -11.11 -42.48
N ALA A 251 26.89 -11.43 -41.24
CA ALA A 251 27.87 -12.46 -40.90
C ALA A 251 27.33 -13.87 -41.18
N LEU A 252 26.07 -14.13 -40.86
CA LEU A 252 25.40 -15.40 -41.15
C LEU A 252 25.31 -15.66 -42.67
N GLN A 253 24.92 -14.65 -43.45
CA GLN A 253 24.90 -14.73 -44.92
C GLN A 253 26.30 -15.06 -45.49
N ARG A 254 27.34 -14.32 -45.09
CA ARG A 254 28.74 -14.57 -45.48
C ARG A 254 29.21 -15.98 -45.10
N SER A 255 28.72 -16.55 -43.99
CA SER A 255 29.00 -17.94 -43.59
C SER A 255 28.28 -18.97 -44.47
N VAL A 256 26.99 -18.75 -44.77
CA VAL A 256 26.19 -19.64 -45.63
C VAL A 256 26.68 -19.65 -47.08
N GLU A 257 27.08 -18.51 -47.63
CA GLU A 257 27.65 -18.44 -48.99
C GLU A 257 28.99 -19.19 -49.06
N LYS A 258 29.85 -19.03 -48.06
CA LYS A 258 31.13 -19.76 -47.96
C LYS A 258 30.92 -21.27 -47.81
N ALA A 259 29.85 -21.71 -47.12
CA ALA A 259 29.46 -23.12 -47.04
C ALA A 259 28.89 -23.67 -48.35
N ARG A 260 28.16 -22.85 -49.13
CA ARG A 260 27.64 -23.22 -50.46
C ARG A 260 28.75 -23.33 -51.51
N ALA A 261 29.69 -22.39 -51.51
CA ALA A 261 30.84 -22.39 -52.42
C ALA A 261 31.76 -23.61 -52.24
N GLY A 262 31.77 -24.22 -51.05
CA GLY A 262 32.54 -25.43 -50.75
C GLY A 262 31.93 -26.76 -51.22
N ARG A 263 30.78 -26.77 -51.92
CA ARG A 263 30.01 -28.00 -52.18
C ARG A 263 29.51 -28.21 -53.62
N GLY A 264 30.23 -27.70 -54.63
CA GLY A 264 29.95 -27.98 -56.05
C GLY A 264 31.20 -28.45 -56.80
N GLY A 265 31.22 -29.70 -57.29
CA GLY A 265 32.41 -30.21 -57.99
C GLY A 265 32.50 -31.71 -58.31
N ALA A 266 31.42 -32.36 -58.79
CA ALA A 266 31.46 -33.60 -59.58
C ALA A 266 30.07 -33.89 -60.17
N ALA A 267 29.98 -34.58 -61.31
CA ALA A 267 28.72 -34.90 -61.99
C ALA A 267 28.73 -36.34 -62.55
N ALA A 268 27.54 -36.94 -62.69
CA ALA A 268 27.17 -37.96 -63.67
C ALA A 268 25.66 -38.21 -63.64
N ASP A 269 25.09 -38.62 -64.77
CA ASP A 269 23.66 -38.80 -65.04
C ASP A 269 23.12 -40.20 -64.65
N THR A 270 21.79 -40.38 -64.60
CA THR A 270 20.98 -41.38 -65.37
C THR A 270 19.51 -41.41 -64.87
N GLU A 271 18.61 -41.94 -65.70
CA GLU A 271 17.14 -42.13 -65.56
C GLU A 271 16.75 -43.11 -64.41
N GLU A 272 15.48 -43.40 -64.04
CA GLU A 272 14.14 -43.15 -64.63
C GLU A 272 13.01 -43.26 -63.54
N ALA A 273 11.75 -43.03 -63.94
CA ALA A 273 10.50 -43.72 -63.53
C ALA A 273 9.94 -43.67 -62.07
N THR A 274 8.87 -42.86 -61.91
CA THR A 274 7.52 -43.17 -61.34
C THR A 274 7.23 -43.74 -59.93
N GLU A 275 6.21 -43.12 -59.32
CA GLU A 275 5.11 -43.70 -58.50
C GLU A 275 5.23 -43.93 -56.97
N GLU A 276 4.08 -44.26 -56.38
CA GLU A 276 3.69 -43.99 -54.99
C GLU A 276 4.24 -44.99 -53.95
N THR A 277 4.44 -44.52 -52.70
CA THR A 277 3.55 -44.85 -51.55
C THR A 277 4.11 -44.39 -50.19
N SER A 278 3.23 -44.24 -49.21
CA SER A 278 3.51 -44.32 -47.76
C SER A 278 2.94 -45.67 -47.23
N PRO A 279 3.27 -46.21 -46.01
CA PRO A 279 3.71 -45.45 -44.82
C PRO A 279 4.61 -46.16 -43.76
N ALA A 280 4.97 -45.38 -42.73
CA ALA A 280 4.96 -45.75 -41.29
C ALA A 280 5.96 -46.73 -40.60
N LYS A 281 6.35 -46.28 -39.39
CA LYS A 281 6.58 -47.02 -38.11
C LYS A 281 7.91 -47.75 -37.81
N ARG A 282 8.53 -47.25 -36.72
CA ARG A 282 9.15 -48.00 -35.59
C ARG A 282 10.50 -48.71 -35.83
N ALA A 283 11.32 -49.00 -34.80
CA ALA A 283 11.52 -48.40 -33.45
C ALA A 283 12.70 -49.09 -32.74
N ARG A 284 13.24 -48.46 -31.67
CA ARG A 284 14.12 -49.07 -30.63
C ARG A 284 15.51 -49.52 -31.13
N ALA A 285 16.50 -49.80 -30.28
CA ALA A 285 16.86 -49.31 -28.93
C ALA A 285 18.27 -49.85 -28.57
N SER A 286 18.92 -49.29 -27.53
CA SER A 286 20.17 -49.79 -26.89
C SER A 286 21.37 -49.89 -27.86
N SER A 287 22.63 -50.11 -27.45
CA SER A 287 23.29 -50.32 -26.14
C SER A 287 24.69 -49.68 -26.26
N SER A 288 25.13 -48.79 -25.37
CA SER A 288 26.02 -49.05 -24.20
C SER A 288 27.50 -49.24 -24.56
N ASP A 289 28.35 -49.30 -23.51
CA ASP A 289 29.77 -49.67 -23.52
C ASP A 289 30.69 -48.60 -24.16
N GLU A 290 31.46 -47.81 -23.39
CA GLU A 290 32.71 -48.13 -22.66
C GLU A 290 33.90 -48.41 -23.63
N ASP A 291 35.14 -47.97 -23.42
CA ASP A 291 35.87 -47.53 -22.21
C ASP A 291 37.08 -46.61 -22.60
N GLY A 292 37.90 -46.14 -21.65
CA GLY A 292 39.32 -45.79 -21.91
C GLY A 292 39.85 -44.36 -21.67
N ASP A 293 40.26 -44.06 -20.43
CA ASP A 293 41.25 -43.02 -20.00
C ASP A 293 42.71 -43.47 -20.39
N PRO A 294 43.88 -42.83 -20.04
CA PRO A 294 44.22 -41.54 -19.37
C PRO A 294 45.20 -40.61 -20.14
N GLY A 295 45.56 -39.43 -19.58
CA GLY A 295 46.54 -38.52 -20.23
C GLY A 295 47.35 -37.42 -19.49
N ALA A 296 47.14 -37.08 -18.20
CA ALA A 296 48.00 -36.27 -17.26
C ALA A 296 48.88 -35.05 -17.72
N GLY A 297 48.91 -33.90 -16.97
CA GLY A 297 49.86 -32.81 -17.36
C GLY A 297 50.12 -31.48 -16.59
N ARG A 298 50.14 -31.41 -15.24
CA ARG A 298 50.88 -30.40 -14.40
C ARG A 298 50.63 -28.84 -14.48
N LYS A 299 50.82 -28.18 -13.31
CA LYS A 299 51.01 -26.71 -13.03
C LYS A 299 52.56 -26.40 -12.93
N PRO A 300 53.15 -25.24 -12.45
CA PRO A 300 52.58 -24.03 -11.78
C PRO A 300 53.28 -22.61 -11.88
N ALA A 301 52.53 -21.57 -11.46
CA ALA A 301 52.85 -20.43 -10.55
C ALA A 301 53.88 -19.27 -10.79
N ALA A 302 53.38 -18.04 -10.58
CA ALA A 302 53.99 -16.81 -9.97
C ALA A 302 52.82 -15.89 -9.45
N LYS A 303 52.85 -14.85 -8.57
CA LYS A 303 53.83 -13.98 -7.84
C LYS A 303 54.48 -12.85 -8.69
N ARG A 304 54.60 -11.57 -8.30
CA ARG A 304 54.40 -10.72 -7.06
C ARG A 304 53.88 -9.32 -7.52
N ALA A 305 52.95 -8.60 -6.88
CA ALA A 305 52.98 -7.84 -5.60
C ALA A 305 53.72 -6.47 -5.58
N SER A 306 53.00 -5.38 -5.24
CA SER A 306 53.51 -4.06 -4.76
C SER A 306 52.44 -3.32 -3.92
N LYS A 307 52.78 -2.19 -3.24
CA LYS A 307 52.05 -1.66 -2.06
C LYS A 307 52.28 -0.16 -1.78
N ALA A 308 51.20 0.63 -1.61
CA ALA A 308 51.14 1.97 -0.98
C ALA A 308 49.65 2.41 -0.85
N SER A 309 49.20 3.30 0.04
CA SER A 309 49.74 3.90 1.29
C SER A 309 48.55 4.51 2.09
N ALA A 310 48.72 4.81 3.40
CA ALA A 310 47.65 5.37 4.25
C ALA A 310 48.14 6.58 5.07
N SER A 311 47.27 7.59 5.20
CA SER A 311 47.39 8.87 5.94
C SER A 311 45.99 9.55 5.92
N ALA A 312 45.54 10.36 6.88
CA ALA A 312 46.12 10.86 8.14
C ALA A 312 45.02 11.14 9.21
N LYS A 313 45.40 11.79 10.31
CA LYS A 313 44.63 12.16 11.52
C LYS A 313 45.16 13.49 12.08
N ASP A 314 44.44 14.36 12.80
CA ASP A 314 42.99 14.54 13.13
C ASP A 314 42.81 16.05 13.46
N ASP A 315 41.64 16.67 13.29
CA ASP A 315 41.32 17.95 13.99
C ASP A 315 39.81 18.26 14.14
N ALA A 316 39.48 19.18 15.06
CA ALA A 316 38.15 19.32 15.70
C ALA A 316 37.33 20.59 15.31
N PRO A 317 36.15 20.84 15.95
CA PRO A 317 36.19 21.70 17.15
C PRO A 317 35.19 21.39 18.30
N ALA A 318 35.40 22.13 19.40
CA ALA A 318 34.65 22.35 20.64
C ALA A 318 33.10 22.52 20.57
N ALA A 319 32.31 22.46 21.66
CA ALA A 319 32.45 21.95 23.05
C ALA A 319 31.13 22.11 23.86
N SER A 320 30.99 21.50 25.06
CA SER A 320 30.43 22.15 26.28
C SER A 320 30.33 21.21 27.53
N THR A 321 30.29 21.84 28.72
CA THR A 321 29.78 21.40 30.07
C THR A 321 29.54 19.91 30.39
N ARG A 322 30.14 19.32 31.45
CA ARG A 322 29.70 19.34 32.89
C ARG A 322 28.26 18.83 33.09
N SER A 323 27.92 17.95 34.05
CA SER A 323 28.58 17.65 35.35
C SER A 323 28.51 16.17 35.77
N ARG A 324 29.06 15.83 36.95
CA ARG A 324 29.21 14.46 37.49
C ARG A 324 27.93 13.94 38.16
N ARG A 325 27.67 12.62 38.03
CA ARG A 325 26.70 11.87 38.86
C ARG A 325 27.45 11.17 40.00
N ALA A 326 26.97 11.31 41.23
CA ALA A 326 27.50 10.59 42.41
C ALA A 326 26.66 9.31 42.68
N LYS A 327 27.25 8.35 43.41
CA LYS A 327 26.64 7.08 43.80
C LYS A 327 26.55 6.99 45.32
N ALA A 328 25.40 6.55 45.83
CA ALA A 328 25.23 6.09 47.20
C ALA A 328 24.10 5.04 47.23
N ASP A 329 24.47 3.83 47.61
CA ASP A 329 23.61 2.76 48.15
C ASP A 329 23.34 3.11 49.65
N ASP A 330 22.52 2.44 50.47
CA ASP A 330 22.02 1.05 50.48
C ASP A 330 20.78 0.91 51.43
N ASP A 331 20.29 -0.32 51.65
CA ASP A 331 19.44 -0.83 52.75
C ASP A 331 17.94 -0.42 52.86
N GLY A 332 17.03 -1.40 53.12
CA GLY A 332 15.67 -1.07 53.60
C GLY A 332 14.46 -2.04 53.54
N GLU A 333 14.58 -3.35 53.27
CA GLU A 333 13.45 -4.32 53.41
C GLU A 333 13.49 -5.09 54.76
N PRO A 334 12.47 -5.87 55.21
CA PRO A 334 11.16 -6.17 54.60
C PRO A 334 9.92 -6.06 55.54
N ALA A 335 8.69 -6.04 54.98
CA ALA A 335 7.47 -6.46 55.71
C ALA A 335 6.25 -6.82 54.83
N ALA A 336 5.75 -8.05 54.98
CA ALA A 336 4.41 -8.51 54.54
C ALA A 336 3.98 -9.69 55.47
N PRO A 337 2.81 -10.34 55.33
CA PRO A 337 1.53 -9.97 54.70
C PRO A 337 0.33 -10.10 55.67
N LYS A 338 -0.89 -9.64 55.31
CA LYS A 338 -2.16 -10.18 55.89
C LYS A 338 -3.31 -10.30 54.88
N LYS A 339 -4.14 -11.34 55.05
CA LYS A 339 -5.34 -11.66 54.25
C LYS A 339 -6.63 -11.51 55.09
N ARG A 340 -7.72 -11.06 54.45
CA ARG A 340 -9.16 -11.49 54.57
C ARG A 340 -10.04 -10.33 54.05
N ALA A 341 -11.07 -10.53 53.20
CA ALA A 341 -12.34 -11.26 53.41
C ALA A 341 -13.22 -10.61 54.50
N SER A 342 -14.55 -10.46 54.38
CA SER A 342 -15.55 -10.87 53.37
C SER A 342 -16.92 -10.25 53.73
N THR A 343 -18.00 -10.55 52.98
CA THR A 343 -19.41 -10.11 53.13
C THR A 343 -19.65 -8.62 52.82
N ALA A 344 -20.70 -8.16 52.13
CA ALA A 344 -21.93 -8.74 51.55
C ALA A 344 -23.11 -9.05 52.50
N ARG A 345 -24.05 -8.11 52.66
CA ARG A 345 -25.50 -8.39 52.59
C ARG A 345 -26.40 -7.16 52.38
N SER A 346 -27.56 -7.45 51.78
CA SER A 346 -28.88 -6.77 51.78
C SER A 346 -29.16 -5.70 52.85
N GLY A 347 -29.99 -4.67 52.62
CA GLY A 347 -30.88 -4.40 51.47
C GLY A 347 -32.37 -4.34 51.86
N ALA A 348 -33.19 -3.58 51.12
CA ALA A 348 -34.64 -3.51 51.26
C ALA A 348 -35.32 -3.05 49.96
N ALA A 349 -36.53 -3.52 49.69
CA ALA A 349 -37.34 -3.15 48.52
C ALA A 349 -38.76 -2.71 48.95
N LYS A 350 -39.47 -1.97 48.10
CA LYS A 350 -40.93 -1.93 48.11
C LYS A 350 -41.54 -1.58 46.75
N GLU A 351 -42.81 -1.96 46.57
CA GLU A 351 -43.46 -2.14 45.27
C GLU A 351 -44.07 -0.86 44.65
N PRO A 352 -44.30 -0.85 43.32
CA PRO A 352 -45.26 0.05 42.68
C PRO A 352 -46.71 -0.43 42.89
N ALA A 353 -47.64 0.49 43.19
CA ALA A 353 -49.05 0.17 43.46
C ALA A 353 -49.90 -0.05 42.19
N LYS A 354 -50.98 -0.85 42.29
CA LYS A 354 -51.84 -1.21 41.13
C LYS A 354 -53.31 -1.50 41.51
N ALA A 355 -54.20 -0.51 41.37
CA ALA A 355 -55.68 -0.59 41.34
C ALA A 355 -56.23 0.81 40.98
N ALA A 356 -57.44 1.05 40.44
CA ALA A 356 -58.62 0.23 40.08
C ALA A 356 -59.23 0.78 38.75
N SER A 357 -59.84 -0.02 37.86
CA SER A 357 -61.29 -0.29 37.71
C SER A 357 -62.18 0.96 37.47
N ARG A 358 -63.21 1.01 36.60
CA ARG A 358 -64.10 -0.04 36.02
C ARG A 358 -65.02 0.53 34.90
N ARG A 359 -65.35 -0.27 33.86
CA ARG A 359 -66.62 -0.25 33.04
C ARG A 359 -66.98 1.04 32.26
N ARG A 360 -68.01 1.09 31.39
CA ARG A 360 -68.61 0.16 30.37
C ARG A 360 -69.76 0.91 29.66
N ALA A 361 -69.90 0.74 28.33
CA ALA A 361 -70.92 1.35 27.46
C ALA A 361 -70.75 2.88 27.26
N SER A 362 -71.23 3.46 26.16
CA SER A 362 -72.01 2.88 25.05
C SER A 362 -71.24 2.86 23.73
#